data_AF-A0A2E7D1X0-F1
#
_entry.id   AF-A0A2E7D1X0-F1
#
_cell.length_a   1.000
_cell.length_b   1.000
_cell.length_c   1.000
_cell.angle_alpha   90.00
_cell.angle_beta   90.00
_cell.angle_gamma   90.00
#
_symmetry.space_group_name_H-M   'P 1'
#
loop_
_entity.id
_entity.type
_entity.pdbx_description
1 polymer ?
#
loop_
_entity_poly.entity_id
_entity_poly.type
_entity_poly.pdbx_seq_one_letter_code
_entity_poly.pdbx_strand_id
1 'polypeptide(L)'
;MALIDLTCKKCKGELSLEDTDQEMHILRCRHCHAVFALRKKGEPPSEPAREKRFVEMPARCNIERGNDHLKITWRWFTVAVWFLIFFAVMWNGFMVFWHSMTISKGLWFMSAFGLIHTAVGVGLVYYIFALFINHTEITVSDGSIRVSHGPLPWGGNKTVSADSVSQLFCYERIRRTKNGGRNYSYEVKIARDRGRNQTLVAGLHDVEQAMFIEQEIEEFLGIEDRPIRGEYEL
;
A
#
# COMPACT_ATOMS: atom_id res chain seq x y z
N MET A 1 16.31 46.84 -6.76
CA MET A 1 15.88 46.57 -5.37
C MET A 1 14.53 47.23 -5.19
N ALA A 2 13.49 46.47 -4.85
CA ALA A 2 12.17 47.04 -4.53
C ALA A 2 12.03 47.04 -3.01
N LEU A 3 11.71 48.19 -2.43
CA LEU A 3 11.32 48.30 -1.04
C LEU A 3 9.89 47.78 -0.92
N ILE A 4 9.63 46.89 0.04
CA ILE A 4 8.32 46.30 0.27
C ILE A 4 7.92 46.66 1.70
N ASP A 5 6.80 47.37 1.84
CA ASP A 5 6.24 47.70 3.15
C ASP A 5 5.60 46.45 3.77
N LEU A 6 5.97 46.14 5.01
CA LEU A 6 5.42 45.02 5.76
C LEU A 6 4.17 45.50 6.52
N THR A 7 3.00 45.07 6.05
CA THR A 7 1.70 45.44 6.68
C THR A 7 0.95 44.22 7.21
N CYS A 8 0.29 44.39 8.35
CA CYS A 8 -0.53 43.37 8.95
C CYS A 8 -1.73 43.04 8.06
N LYS A 9 -1.90 41.77 7.69
CA LYS A 9 -3.06 41.33 6.89
C LYS A 9 -4.40 41.54 7.61
N LYS A 10 -4.41 41.59 8.95
CA LYS A 10 -5.62 41.69 9.78
C LYS A 10 -6.02 43.13 10.08
N CYS A 11 -5.11 43.92 10.64
CA CYS A 11 -5.42 45.29 11.08
C CYS A 11 -4.79 46.38 10.22
N LYS A 12 -4.05 46.02 9.16
CA LYS A 12 -3.32 46.94 8.28
C LYS A 12 -2.24 47.80 8.94
N GLY A 13 -1.99 47.62 10.24
CA GLY A 13 -0.89 48.27 10.94
C GLY A 13 0.49 47.83 10.42
N GLU A 14 1.48 48.69 10.61
CA GLU A 14 2.87 48.44 10.20
C GLU A 14 3.47 47.29 11.02
N LEU A 15 4.25 46.43 10.37
CA LEU A 15 4.94 45.31 11.00
C LEU A 15 6.44 45.61 11.05
N SER A 16 7.03 45.56 12.24
CA SER A 16 8.48 45.68 12.43
C SER A 16 9.15 44.32 12.42
N LEU A 17 10.38 44.26 11.90
CA LEU A 17 11.24 43.07 12.00
C LEU A 17 11.69 42.80 13.44
N GLU A 18 11.66 43.81 14.32
CA GLU A 18 11.96 43.66 15.75
C GLU A 18 10.93 42.79 16.49
N ASP A 19 9.73 42.63 15.93
CA ASP A 19 8.65 41.81 16.51
C ASP A 19 8.65 40.37 16.03
N THR A 20 9.80 39.95 15.50
CA THR A 20 10.05 38.59 15.04
C THR A 20 10.74 37.79 16.13
N ASP A 21 10.15 36.67 16.50
CA ASP A 21 10.84 35.64 17.26
C ASP A 21 11.55 34.71 16.27
N GLN A 22 12.89 34.78 16.25
CA GLN A 22 13.69 34.02 15.31
C GLN A 22 13.75 32.52 15.65
N GLU A 23 13.60 32.14 16.92
CA GLU A 23 13.61 30.73 17.34
C GLU A 23 12.30 30.05 16.94
N MET A 24 11.17 30.74 17.14
CA MET A 24 9.85 30.20 16.81
C MET A 24 9.39 30.46 15.37
N HIS A 25 10.17 31.21 14.57
CA HIS A 25 9.80 31.65 13.23
C HIS A 25 8.40 32.29 13.17
N ILE A 26 8.08 33.12 14.16
CA ILE A 26 6.80 33.84 14.24
C ILE A 26 7.01 35.35 14.26
N LEU A 27 6.05 36.08 13.71
CA LEU A 27 5.98 37.53 13.78
C LEU A 27 4.67 37.94 14.46
N ARG A 28 4.76 38.77 15.49
CA ARG A 28 3.59 39.26 16.24
C ARG A 28 3.30 40.71 15.91
N CYS A 29 2.08 41.02 15.49
CA CYS A 29 1.67 42.41 15.27
C CYS A 29 1.48 43.14 16.62
N ARG A 30 2.14 44.27 16.83
CA ARG A 30 1.96 45.11 18.05
C ARG A 30 0.56 45.71 18.18
N HIS A 31 -0.13 45.96 17.06
CA HIS A 31 -1.42 46.67 17.08
C HIS A 31 -2.63 45.78 17.36
N CYS A 32 -2.65 44.55 16.85
CA CYS A 32 -3.80 43.64 17.00
C CYS A 32 -3.43 42.28 17.60
N HIS A 33 -2.16 42.08 17.97
CA HIS A 33 -1.61 40.84 18.53
C HIS A 33 -1.79 39.60 17.65
N ALA A 34 -2.13 39.77 16.37
CA ALA A 34 -2.13 38.67 15.41
C ALA A 34 -0.71 38.10 15.26
N VAL A 35 -0.61 36.77 15.32
CA VAL A 35 0.64 36.02 15.15
C VAL A 35 0.66 35.43 13.75
N PHE A 36 1.79 35.58 13.05
CA PHE A 36 2.01 35.07 11.70
C PHE A 36 3.22 34.12 11.72
N ALA A 37 3.10 32.96 11.11
CA ALA A 37 4.25 32.09 10.86
C ALA A 37 5.04 32.64 9.67
N LEU A 38 6.35 32.81 9.85
CA LEU A 38 7.28 33.18 8.81
C LEU A 38 7.72 31.93 8.06
N ARG A 39 7.57 31.94 6.73
CA ARG A 39 7.93 30.81 5.86
C ARG A 39 8.90 31.31 4.81
N LYS A 40 9.93 30.52 4.48
CA LYS A 40 10.82 30.87 3.37
C LYS A 40 10.02 30.84 2.06
N LYS A 41 10.22 31.85 1.23
CA LYS A 41 9.56 31.95 -0.08
C LYS A 41 9.98 30.75 -0.95
N GLY A 42 9.04 29.85 -1.24
CA GLY A 42 9.28 28.61 -1.98
C GLY A 42 9.08 27.33 -1.17
N GLU A 43 8.87 27.44 0.14
CA GLU A 43 8.60 26.30 1.01
C GLU A 43 7.09 25.97 1.00
N PRO A 44 6.67 24.78 0.53
CA PRO A 44 5.26 24.39 0.48
C PRO A 44 4.67 24.41 1.90
N PRO A 45 3.37 24.70 2.09
CA PRO A 45 2.68 24.57 3.38
C PRO A 45 3.09 23.27 4.07
N SER A 46 3.69 23.38 5.25
CA SER A 46 3.89 22.26 6.17
C SER A 46 2.49 22.03 6.72
N GLU A 47 1.77 21.12 6.07
CA GLU A 47 0.51 20.64 6.62
C GLU A 47 0.80 20.16 8.05
N PRO A 48 -0.05 20.53 9.03
CA PRO A 48 0.17 20.10 10.40
C PRO A 48 0.35 18.59 10.41
N ALA A 49 1.40 18.10 11.08
CA ALA A 49 1.66 16.68 11.24
C ALA A 49 0.35 16.01 11.68
N ARG A 50 -0.18 15.13 10.83
CA ARG A 50 -1.44 14.46 11.09
C ARG A 50 -1.23 13.59 12.32
N GLU A 51 -2.14 13.69 13.29
CA GLU A 51 -2.13 12.76 14.41
C GLU A 51 -2.48 11.37 13.85
N LYS A 52 -1.46 10.51 13.73
CA LYS A 52 -1.61 9.16 13.20
C LYS A 52 -2.63 8.40 14.03
N ARG A 53 -3.70 7.94 13.39
CA ARG A 53 -4.65 7.06 14.04
C ARG A 53 -3.96 5.72 14.29
N PHE A 54 -3.91 5.32 15.55
CA PHE A 54 -3.41 4.00 15.95
C PHE A 54 -4.25 2.91 15.25
N VAL A 55 -3.59 2.03 14.52
CA VAL A 55 -4.23 0.86 13.89
C VAL A 55 -3.84 -0.37 14.69
N GLU A 56 -4.84 -1.08 15.20
CA GLU A 56 -4.62 -2.35 15.91
C GLU A 56 -4.10 -3.43 14.95
N MET A 57 -3.34 -4.38 15.48
CA MET A 57 -2.81 -5.49 14.68
C MET A 57 -3.96 -6.29 14.03
N PRO A 58 -3.99 -6.42 12.69
CA PRO A 58 -5.05 -7.16 12.01
C PRO A 58 -5.03 -8.66 12.40
N ALA A 59 -6.21 -9.28 12.47
CA ALA A 59 -6.41 -10.65 13.00
C ALA A 59 -5.61 -11.79 12.29
N ARG A 60 -4.94 -11.49 11.18
CA ARG A 60 -4.18 -12.47 10.37
C ARG A 60 -2.73 -12.06 10.12
N CYS A 61 -2.28 -10.99 10.76
CA CYS A 61 -0.89 -10.57 10.75
C CYS A 61 -0.19 -11.11 12.01
N ASN A 62 1.03 -11.59 11.82
CA ASN A 62 1.96 -11.84 12.90
C ASN A 62 3.13 -10.89 12.73
N ILE A 63 3.64 -10.39 13.85
CA ILE A 63 4.76 -9.47 13.88
C ILE A 63 5.86 -9.98 14.81
N GLU A 64 7.08 -9.96 14.32
CA GLU A 64 8.30 -10.25 15.07
C GLU A 64 9.17 -9.00 15.01
N ARG A 65 9.35 -8.33 16.16
CA ARG A 65 10.22 -7.14 16.31
C ARG A 65 11.45 -7.55 17.12
N GLY A 66 12.63 -7.36 16.53
CA GLY A 66 13.92 -7.40 17.21
C GLY A 66 14.64 -6.05 17.10
N ASN A 67 15.84 -5.95 17.68
CA ASN A 67 16.59 -4.69 17.68
C ASN A 67 16.96 -4.21 16.26
N ASP A 68 17.34 -5.15 15.38
CA ASP A 68 17.84 -4.85 14.03
C ASP A 68 17.00 -5.52 12.93
N HIS A 69 15.86 -6.11 13.28
CA HIS A 69 14.94 -6.70 12.31
C HIS A 69 13.47 -6.49 12.67
N LEU A 70 12.67 -6.23 11.64
CA LEU A 70 11.22 -6.28 11.69
C LEU A 70 10.74 -7.32 10.69
N LYS A 71 9.83 -8.20 11.11
CA LYS A 71 9.20 -9.19 10.24
C LYS A 71 7.69 -9.18 10.42
N ILE A 72 6.97 -8.89 9.33
CA ILE A 72 5.50 -8.89 9.26
C ILE A 72 5.08 -10.03 8.34
N THR A 73 4.22 -10.93 8.84
CA THR A 73 3.81 -12.13 8.10
C THR A 73 2.30 -12.32 8.11
N TRP A 74 1.70 -12.70 6.98
CA TRP A 74 0.28 -13.10 6.93
C TRP A 74 0.01 -14.19 5.89
N ARG A 75 -1.00 -15.01 6.15
CA ARG A 75 -1.43 -16.10 5.26
C ARG A 75 -2.44 -15.63 4.22
N TRP A 76 -2.46 -16.26 3.05
CA TRP A 76 -3.40 -15.93 1.97
C TRP A 76 -4.77 -16.58 2.11
N PHE A 77 -4.88 -17.57 3.00
CA PHE A 77 -6.09 -18.35 3.15
C PHE A 77 -7.30 -17.49 3.53
N THR A 78 -8.39 -17.66 2.80
CA THR A 78 -9.69 -17.06 3.08
C THR A 78 -10.78 -18.12 3.01
N VAL A 79 -11.93 -17.88 3.66
CA VAL A 79 -13.06 -18.82 3.62
C VAL A 79 -13.59 -19.01 2.19
N ALA A 80 -13.39 -18.03 1.31
CA ALA A 80 -13.73 -18.11 -0.12
C ALA A 80 -13.00 -19.25 -0.86
N VAL A 81 -11.88 -19.76 -0.32
CA VAL A 81 -11.15 -20.90 -0.89
C VAL A 81 -12.03 -22.15 -0.97
N TRP A 82 -12.95 -22.35 -0.02
CA TRP A 82 -13.87 -23.49 -0.06
C TRP A 82 -14.81 -23.46 -1.26
N PHE A 83 -15.30 -22.27 -1.61
CA PHE A 83 -16.09 -22.09 -2.82
C PHE A 83 -15.24 -22.36 -4.08
N LEU A 84 -13.99 -21.90 -4.11
CA LEU A 84 -13.06 -22.17 -5.21
C LEU A 84 -12.77 -23.66 -5.38
N ILE A 85 -12.62 -24.42 -4.28
CA ILE A 85 -12.45 -25.88 -4.33
C ILE A 85 -13.66 -26.54 -5.00
N PHE A 86 -14.86 -26.23 -4.53
CA PHE A 86 -16.09 -26.78 -5.12
C PHE A 86 -16.15 -26.49 -6.62
N PHE A 87 -15.90 -25.25 -7.01
CA PHE A 87 -15.88 -24.85 -8.41
C PHE A 87 -14.79 -25.57 -9.21
N ALA A 88 -13.58 -25.71 -8.67
CA ALA A 88 -12.46 -26.39 -9.32
C ALA A 88 -12.76 -27.88 -9.53
N VAL A 89 -13.34 -28.57 -8.55
CA VAL A 89 -13.73 -29.98 -8.67
C VAL A 89 -14.75 -30.14 -9.79
N MET A 90 -15.76 -29.28 -9.83
CA MET A 90 -16.81 -29.35 -10.84
C MET A 90 -16.29 -29.04 -12.24
N TRP A 91 -15.47 -27.99 -12.38
CA TRP A 91 -14.87 -27.58 -13.64
C TRP A 91 -13.93 -28.66 -14.21
N ASN A 92 -13.00 -29.17 -13.40
CA ASN A 92 -12.06 -30.19 -13.85
C ASN A 92 -12.79 -31.52 -14.14
N GLY A 93 -13.79 -31.90 -13.36
CA GLY A 93 -14.64 -33.05 -13.64
C GLY A 93 -15.37 -32.93 -14.97
N PHE A 94 -15.96 -31.76 -15.26
CA PHE A 94 -16.59 -31.47 -16.54
C PHE A 94 -15.58 -31.57 -17.70
N MET A 95 -14.37 -31.02 -17.55
CA MET A 95 -13.35 -31.09 -18.60
C MET A 95 -12.91 -32.53 -18.89
N VAL A 96 -12.74 -33.37 -17.87
CA VAL A 96 -12.43 -34.81 -18.05
C VAL A 96 -13.54 -35.50 -18.84
N PHE A 97 -14.81 -35.27 -18.47
CA PHE A 97 -15.95 -35.82 -19.19
C PHE A 97 -16.00 -35.32 -20.65
N TRP A 98 -15.80 -34.03 -20.87
CA TRP A 98 -15.77 -33.42 -22.20
C TRP A 98 -14.69 -34.04 -23.10
N HIS A 99 -13.47 -34.17 -22.59
CA HIS A 99 -12.38 -34.81 -23.34
C HIS A 99 -12.69 -36.28 -23.65
N SER A 100 -13.23 -37.04 -22.68
CA SER A 100 -13.62 -38.44 -22.90
C SER A 100 -14.72 -38.58 -23.96
N MET A 101 -15.70 -37.68 -23.96
CA MET A 101 -16.80 -37.69 -24.93
C MET A 101 -16.35 -37.27 -26.33
N THR A 102 -15.49 -36.26 -26.44
CA THR A 102 -15.03 -35.75 -27.75
C THR A 102 -14.06 -36.71 -28.42
N ILE A 103 -13.15 -37.33 -27.65
CA ILE A 103 -12.22 -38.35 -28.16
C ILE A 103 -12.98 -39.60 -28.61
N SER A 104 -13.93 -40.10 -27.82
CA SER A 104 -14.71 -41.29 -28.20
C SER A 104 -15.57 -41.10 -29.46
N LYS A 105 -15.97 -39.86 -29.76
CA LYS A 105 -16.67 -39.48 -31.00
C LYS A 105 -15.74 -39.15 -32.17
N GLY A 106 -14.42 -39.25 -31.99
CA GLY A 106 -13.44 -38.88 -33.03
C GLY A 106 -13.36 -37.38 -33.32
N LEU A 107 -13.85 -36.52 -32.42
CA LEU A 107 -13.84 -35.05 -32.56
C LEU A 107 -12.58 -34.45 -31.93
N TRP A 108 -11.40 -34.91 -32.38
CA TRP A 108 -10.10 -34.57 -31.80
C TRP A 108 -9.81 -33.06 -31.76
N PHE A 109 -10.28 -32.31 -32.76
CA PHE A 109 -10.10 -30.86 -32.82
C PHE A 109 -10.85 -30.13 -31.68
N MET A 110 -12.04 -30.60 -31.29
CA MET A 110 -12.78 -30.03 -30.15
C MET A 110 -12.09 -30.34 -28.83
N SER A 111 -11.47 -31.51 -28.72
CA SER A 111 -10.65 -31.88 -27.58
C SER A 111 -9.41 -30.98 -27.49
N ALA A 112 -8.73 -30.73 -28.60
CA ALA A 112 -7.58 -29.82 -28.64
C ALA A 112 -7.95 -28.39 -28.20
N PHE A 113 -9.10 -27.87 -28.65
CA PHE A 113 -9.63 -26.59 -28.17
C PHE A 113 -9.92 -26.60 -26.65
N GLY A 114 -10.43 -27.71 -26.14
CA GLY A 114 -10.67 -27.92 -24.71
C GLY A 114 -9.42 -27.81 -23.84
N LEU A 115 -8.22 -28.06 -24.38
CA LEU A 115 -6.97 -28.01 -23.60
C LEU A 115 -6.71 -26.65 -22.96
N ILE A 116 -7.13 -25.55 -23.58
CA ILE A 116 -7.01 -24.21 -22.99
C ILE A 116 -7.85 -24.12 -21.70
N HIS A 117 -9.06 -24.67 -21.71
CA HIS A 117 -9.95 -24.68 -20.55
C HIS A 117 -9.46 -25.63 -19.45
N THR A 118 -8.84 -26.75 -19.85
CA THR A 118 -8.16 -27.67 -18.92
C THR A 118 -6.94 -26.99 -18.28
N ALA A 119 -6.15 -26.24 -19.05
CA ALA A 119 -5.03 -25.47 -18.50
C ALA A 119 -5.49 -24.44 -17.46
N VAL A 120 -6.63 -23.77 -17.69
CA VAL A 120 -7.25 -22.89 -16.68
C VAL A 120 -7.67 -23.69 -15.44
N GLY A 121 -8.24 -24.89 -15.60
CA GLY A 121 -8.60 -25.78 -14.49
C GLY A 121 -7.40 -26.21 -13.65
N VAL A 122 -6.30 -26.59 -14.29
CA VAL A 122 -5.03 -26.95 -13.63
C VAL A 122 -4.42 -25.73 -12.93
N GLY A 123 -4.42 -24.57 -13.58
CA GLY A 123 -3.96 -23.31 -12.98
C GLY A 123 -4.78 -22.92 -11.75
N LEU A 124 -6.10 -23.14 -11.78
CA LEU A 124 -6.98 -22.91 -10.64
C LEU A 124 -6.64 -23.84 -9.46
N VAL A 125 -6.35 -25.12 -9.73
CA VAL A 125 -5.91 -26.06 -8.69
C VAL A 125 -4.61 -25.59 -8.05
N TYR A 126 -3.61 -25.21 -8.86
CA TYR A 126 -2.35 -24.65 -8.36
C TYR A 126 -2.60 -23.40 -7.49
N TYR A 127 -3.46 -22.50 -7.95
CA TYR A 127 -3.82 -21.29 -7.22
C TYR A 127 -4.48 -21.61 -5.86
N ILE A 128 -5.38 -22.59 -5.81
CA ILE A 128 -5.98 -23.04 -4.55
C ILE A 128 -4.91 -23.53 -3.58
N PHE A 129 -3.97 -24.36 -4.04
CA PHE A 129 -2.85 -24.78 -3.18
C PHE A 129 -2.04 -23.58 -2.68
N ALA A 130 -1.69 -22.64 -3.55
CA ALA A 130 -1.02 -21.41 -3.15
C ALA A 130 -1.80 -20.64 -2.08
N LEU A 131 -3.13 -20.49 -2.21
CA LEU A 131 -3.94 -19.82 -1.19
C LEU A 131 -3.92 -20.52 0.19
N PHE A 132 -3.77 -21.85 0.24
CA PHE A 132 -3.71 -22.59 1.51
C PHE A 132 -2.37 -22.43 2.22
N ILE A 133 -1.26 -22.57 1.48
CA ILE A 133 0.06 -22.70 2.09
C ILE A 133 0.90 -21.44 1.98
N ASN A 134 0.63 -20.56 1.01
CA ASN A 134 1.42 -19.36 0.88
C ASN A 134 1.11 -18.34 1.97
N HIS A 135 2.17 -17.67 2.35
CA HIS A 135 2.16 -16.46 3.14
C HIS A 135 2.97 -15.39 2.41
N THR A 136 2.68 -14.14 2.77
CA THR A 136 3.56 -13.01 2.47
C THR A 136 4.36 -12.68 3.70
N GLU A 137 5.65 -12.45 3.52
CA GLU A 137 6.56 -11.98 4.54
C GLU A 137 7.21 -10.67 4.08
N ILE A 138 7.11 -9.63 4.90
CA ILE A 138 7.87 -8.40 4.78
C ILE A 138 8.94 -8.40 5.86
N THR A 139 10.20 -8.32 5.47
CA THR A 139 11.34 -8.23 6.37
C THR A 139 12.04 -6.90 6.18
N VAL A 140 12.29 -6.16 7.26
CA VAL A 140 13.17 -4.99 7.27
C VAL A 140 14.40 -5.35 8.09
N SER A 141 15.55 -5.44 7.45
CA SER A 141 16.84 -5.69 8.10
C SER A 141 17.98 -5.20 7.21
N ASP A 142 19.13 -4.91 7.81
CA ASP A 142 20.39 -4.60 7.10
C ASP A 142 20.25 -3.48 6.05
N GLY A 143 19.47 -2.44 6.36
CA GLY A 143 19.22 -1.33 5.43
C GLY A 143 18.38 -1.70 4.21
N SER A 144 17.59 -2.78 4.28
CA SER A 144 16.75 -3.24 3.18
C SER A 144 15.34 -3.66 3.64
N ILE A 145 14.36 -3.46 2.77
CA ILE A 145 12.99 -3.96 2.88
C ILE A 145 12.80 -5.06 1.84
N ARG A 146 12.55 -6.29 2.28
CA ARG A 146 12.30 -7.45 1.43
C ARG A 146 10.84 -7.86 1.53
N VAL A 147 10.20 -8.10 0.39
CA VAL A 147 8.89 -8.76 0.29
C VAL A 147 9.10 -10.12 -0.35
N SER A 148 8.53 -11.15 0.26
CA SER A 148 8.57 -12.51 -0.28
C SER A 148 7.23 -13.22 -0.14
N HIS A 149 6.98 -14.11 -1.09
CA HIS A 149 5.80 -14.96 -1.17
C HIS A 149 6.25 -16.41 -1.32
N GLY A 150 5.75 -17.29 -0.45
CA GLY A 150 6.12 -18.70 -0.46
C GLY A 150 5.29 -19.51 0.52
N PRO A 151 5.42 -20.85 0.53
CA PRO A 151 6.50 -21.62 -0.07
C PRO A 151 6.31 -21.97 -1.56
N LEU A 152 5.09 -21.93 -2.13
CA LEU A 152 4.92 -22.14 -3.56
C LEU A 152 5.35 -20.91 -4.36
N PRO A 153 5.97 -21.10 -5.55
CA PRO A 153 6.40 -20.00 -6.39
C PRO A 153 5.26 -19.04 -6.72
N TRP A 154 5.47 -17.77 -6.40
CA TRP A 154 4.56 -16.70 -6.76
C TRP A 154 5.33 -15.42 -7.07
N GLY A 155 4.84 -14.66 -8.04
CA GLY A 155 5.46 -13.40 -8.43
C GLY A 155 5.23 -12.30 -7.39
N GLY A 156 6.11 -11.29 -7.37
CA GLY A 156 5.98 -10.15 -6.46
C GLY A 156 7.13 -10.00 -5.47
N ASN A 157 7.97 -11.03 -5.33
CA ASN A 157 9.18 -10.98 -4.52
C ASN A 157 10.07 -9.82 -4.96
N LYS A 158 10.50 -8.98 -4.01
CA LYS A 158 11.36 -7.83 -4.30
C LYS A 158 12.18 -7.44 -3.08
N THR A 159 13.26 -6.70 -3.31
CA THR A 159 14.07 -6.09 -2.26
C THR A 159 14.32 -4.64 -2.64
N VAL A 160 14.14 -3.74 -1.67
CA VAL A 160 14.32 -2.30 -1.82
C VAL A 160 15.28 -1.84 -0.73
N SER A 161 16.21 -0.93 -1.05
CA SER A 161 17.06 -0.28 -0.04
C SER A 161 16.19 0.63 0.84
N ALA A 162 16.31 0.49 2.16
CA ALA A 162 15.59 1.32 3.13
C ALA A 162 15.99 2.81 2.99
N ASP A 163 17.27 3.11 2.77
CA ASP A 163 17.79 4.47 2.60
C ASP A 163 17.18 5.22 1.41
N SER A 164 16.61 4.48 0.46
CA SER A 164 15.98 5.04 -0.73
C SER A 164 14.47 5.28 -0.58
N VAL A 165 13.92 5.00 0.61
CA VAL A 165 12.52 5.21 0.98
C VAL A 165 12.42 6.53 1.73
N SER A 166 11.69 7.49 1.16
CA SER A 166 11.43 8.75 1.84
C SER A 166 10.10 8.76 2.60
N GLN A 167 9.16 7.93 2.17
CA GLN A 167 7.89 7.69 2.87
C GLN A 167 7.26 6.36 2.46
N LEU A 168 6.43 5.76 3.32
CA LEU A 168 5.48 4.73 2.94
C LEU A 168 4.06 5.28 2.99
N PHE A 169 3.16 4.79 2.15
CA PHE A 169 1.77 5.23 2.21
C PHE A 169 0.80 4.19 1.67
N CYS A 170 -0.36 4.11 2.31
CA CYS A 170 -1.49 3.32 1.87
C CYS A 170 -2.12 3.95 0.63
N TYR A 171 -2.38 3.13 -0.39
CA TYR A 171 -3.00 3.55 -1.64
C TYR A 171 -4.23 2.70 -1.94
N GLU A 172 -5.39 3.33 -2.05
CA GLU A 172 -6.63 2.66 -2.48
C GLU A 172 -6.68 2.53 -4.00
N ARG A 173 -6.80 1.29 -4.46
CA ARG A 173 -7.06 0.93 -5.85
C ARG A 173 -8.53 0.55 -6.01
N ILE A 174 -9.28 1.43 -6.66
CA ILE A 174 -10.68 1.20 -7.03
C ILE A 174 -10.75 0.60 -8.44
N ARG A 175 -11.36 -0.58 -8.56
CA ARG A 175 -11.70 -1.19 -9.86
C ARG A 175 -13.19 -1.14 -10.11
N ARG A 176 -13.61 -0.52 -11.23
CA ARG A 176 -15.00 -0.59 -11.68
C ARG A 176 -15.28 -1.97 -12.26
N THR A 177 -16.37 -2.58 -11.80
CA THR A 177 -16.88 -3.85 -12.34
C THR A 177 -17.79 -3.58 -13.53
N LYS A 178 -18.00 -4.60 -14.38
CA LYS A 178 -18.86 -4.51 -15.57
C LYS A 178 -20.32 -4.13 -15.24
N ASN A 179 -20.77 -4.38 -14.01
CA ASN A 179 -22.14 -4.11 -13.54
C ASN A 179 -22.26 -2.81 -12.74
N GLY A 180 -21.27 -1.91 -12.81
CA GLY A 180 -21.30 -0.61 -12.11
C GLY A 180 -20.89 -0.64 -10.64
N GLY A 181 -20.69 -1.82 -10.05
CA GLY A 181 -20.11 -1.98 -8.70
C GLY A 181 -18.63 -1.59 -8.65
N ARG A 182 -18.13 -1.27 -7.45
CA ARG A 182 -16.71 -0.95 -7.21
C ARG A 182 -16.08 -2.06 -6.36
N ASN A 183 -14.91 -2.53 -6.77
CA ASN A 183 -14.08 -3.42 -5.98
C ASN A 183 -12.90 -2.61 -5.43
N TYR A 184 -12.70 -2.70 -4.12
CA TYR A 184 -11.64 -1.99 -3.40
C TYR A 184 -10.50 -2.94 -3.10
N SER A 185 -9.28 -2.44 -3.24
CA SER A 185 -8.06 -3.16 -2.88
C SER A 185 -7.02 -2.13 -2.46
N TYR A 186 -6.18 -2.48 -1.51
CA TYR A 186 -5.19 -1.59 -0.94
C TYR A 186 -3.78 -2.05 -1.32
N GLU A 187 -2.88 -1.08 -1.42
CA GLU A 187 -1.46 -1.27 -1.67
C GLU A 187 -0.67 -0.45 -0.67
N VAL A 188 0.49 -0.96 -0.25
CA VAL A 188 1.49 -0.13 0.41
C VAL A 188 2.50 0.29 -0.64
N LYS A 189 2.70 1.60 -0.78
CA LYS A 189 3.64 2.19 -1.74
C LYS A 189 4.78 2.87 -1.02
N ILE A 190 5.92 2.91 -1.71
CA ILE A 190 7.12 3.63 -1.31
C ILE A 190 7.20 4.91 -2.14
N ALA A 191 7.28 6.05 -1.47
CA ALA A 191 7.73 7.30 -2.04
C ALA A 191 9.26 7.38 -2.00
N ARG A 192 9.84 8.06 -2.99
CA ARG A 192 11.29 8.27 -3.10
C ARG A 192 11.54 9.75 -3.39
N ASP A 193 12.58 10.33 -2.82
CA ASP A 193 12.91 11.76 -3.02
C ASP A 193 13.09 12.17 -4.49
N ARG A 194 13.59 11.25 -5.32
CA ARG A 194 13.88 11.49 -6.75
C ARG A 194 13.46 10.33 -7.63
N GLY A 195 12.19 9.94 -7.59
CA GLY A 195 11.71 8.84 -8.40
C GLY A 195 10.20 8.73 -8.50
N ARG A 196 9.76 7.73 -9.27
CA ARG A 196 8.36 7.32 -9.28
C ARG A 196 8.07 6.48 -8.04
N ASN A 197 6.89 6.69 -7.47
CA ASN A 197 6.39 5.84 -6.39
C ASN A 197 6.36 4.38 -6.84
N GLN A 198 6.78 3.48 -5.97
CA GLN A 198 6.87 2.05 -6.25
C GLN A 198 5.97 1.28 -5.30
N THR A 199 5.16 0.37 -5.81
CA THR A 199 4.37 -0.53 -4.96
C THR A 199 5.28 -1.49 -4.21
N LEU A 200 5.23 -1.49 -2.88
CA LEU A 200 5.91 -2.44 -2.00
C LEU A 200 5.13 -3.76 -1.99
N VAL A 201 3.88 -3.72 -1.55
CA VAL A 201 2.97 -4.86 -1.55
C VAL A 201 1.58 -4.45 -2.07
N ALA A 202 0.89 -5.36 -2.74
CA ALA A 202 -0.42 -5.14 -3.35
C ALA A 202 -1.38 -6.29 -3.06
N GLY A 203 -2.66 -6.06 -3.38
CA GLY A 203 -3.69 -7.09 -3.23
C GLY A 203 -4.16 -7.26 -1.79
N LEU A 204 -3.98 -6.24 -0.96
CA LEU A 204 -4.53 -6.22 0.39
C LEU A 204 -6.04 -5.94 0.29
N HIS A 205 -6.84 -6.73 0.99
CA HIS A 205 -8.31 -6.60 0.98
C HIS A 205 -8.83 -5.74 2.13
N ASP A 206 -7.96 -5.43 3.08
CA ASP A 206 -8.26 -4.70 4.28
C ASP A 206 -7.35 -3.46 4.36
N VAL A 207 -7.97 -2.33 4.66
CA VAL A 207 -7.26 -1.05 4.80
C VAL A 207 -6.44 -1.03 6.08
N GLU A 208 -6.95 -1.63 7.16
CA GLU A 208 -6.26 -1.69 8.44
C GLU A 208 -4.95 -2.46 8.27
N GLN A 209 -4.96 -3.54 7.49
CA GLN A 209 -3.73 -4.25 7.13
C GLN A 209 -2.72 -3.38 6.38
N ALA A 210 -3.16 -2.57 5.43
CA ALA A 210 -2.24 -1.71 4.67
C ALA A 210 -1.64 -0.61 5.54
N MET A 211 -2.46 0.05 6.37
CA MET A 211 -2.03 1.08 7.29
C MET A 211 -1.13 0.53 8.41
N PHE A 212 -1.45 -0.66 8.93
CA PHE A 212 -0.60 -1.35 9.90
C PHE A 212 0.80 -1.58 9.32
N ILE A 213 0.89 -2.13 8.09
CA ILE A 213 2.20 -2.37 7.44
C ILE A 213 2.98 -1.06 7.25
N GLU A 214 2.32 0.01 6.83
CA GLU A 214 2.92 1.34 6.70
C GLU A 214 3.48 1.84 8.03
N GLN A 215 2.64 1.89 9.08
CA GLN A 215 3.02 2.40 10.40
C GLN A 215 4.17 1.61 11.02
N GLU A 216 4.12 0.28 10.94
CA GLU A 216 5.16 -0.60 11.47
C GLU A 216 6.52 -0.40 10.81
N ILE A 217 6.54 -0.28 9.49
CA ILE A 217 7.80 -0.09 8.75
C ILE A 217 8.37 1.31 9.03
N GLU A 218 7.53 2.33 9.11
CA GLU A 218 7.98 3.69 9.40
C GLU A 218 8.46 3.87 10.84
N GLU A 219 7.75 3.29 11.81
CA GLU A 219 8.18 3.25 13.21
C GLU A 219 9.55 2.57 13.34
N PHE A 220 9.74 1.44 12.66
CA PHE A 220 11.01 0.70 12.69
C PHE A 220 12.15 1.43 11.99
N LEU A 221 11.88 2.14 10.89
CA LEU A 221 12.89 2.90 10.14
C LEU A 221 13.11 4.33 10.69
N GLY A 222 12.34 4.77 11.68
CA GLY A 222 12.39 6.14 12.21
C GLY A 222 11.96 7.19 11.18
N ILE A 223 11.06 6.83 10.26
CA ILE A 223 10.53 7.75 9.24
C ILE A 223 9.40 8.56 9.87
N GLU A 224 9.52 9.89 9.83
CA GLU A 224 8.43 10.79 10.23
C GLU A 224 7.31 10.79 9.19
N ASP A 225 6.09 10.61 9.68
CA ASP A 225 4.90 10.66 8.83
C ASP A 225 4.66 12.03 8.21
N ARG A 226 4.24 12.03 6.95
CA ARG A 226 4.00 13.22 6.14
C ARG A 226 2.97 12.86 5.09
N PRO A 227 1.95 13.71 4.88
CA PRO A 227 0.90 13.44 3.91
C PRO A 227 1.47 13.31 2.50
N ILE A 228 1.13 12.20 1.83
CA ILE A 228 1.50 11.98 0.43
C ILE A 228 0.27 12.17 -0.46
N ARG A 229 0.43 12.95 -1.54
CA ARG A 229 -0.65 13.13 -2.51
C ARG A 229 -1.12 11.79 -3.09
N GLY A 230 -2.38 11.45 -2.85
CA GLY A 230 -3.00 10.20 -3.33
C GLY A 230 -2.92 9.04 -2.34
N GLU A 231 -2.42 9.29 -1.14
CA GLU A 231 -2.59 8.43 0.02
C GLU A 231 -4.08 8.25 0.36
N TYR A 232 -4.40 7.08 0.90
CA TYR A 232 -5.74 6.81 1.42
C TYR A 232 -5.91 7.49 2.78
N GLU A 233 -6.87 8.40 2.86
CA GLU A 233 -7.25 9.03 4.11
C GLU A 233 -8.53 8.37 4.65
N LEU A 234 -8.45 7.82 5.86
CA LEU A 234 -9.63 7.48 6.65
C LEU A 234 -10.42 8.72 7.07
#